data_AF-A0A0F4LB00-F1
#
_entry.id   AF-A0A0F4LB00-F1
#
_cell.length_a   1.000
_cell.length_b   1.000
_cell.length_c   1.000
_cell.angle_alpha   90.00
_cell.angle_beta   90.00
_cell.angle_gamma   90.00
#
_symmetry.space_group_name_H-M   'P 1'
#
loop_
_entity.id
_entity.type
_entity.pdbx_description
1 polymer ?
#
loop_
_entity_poly.entity_id
_entity_poly.type
_entity_poly.pdbx_seq_one_letter_code
_entity_poly.pdbx_strand_id
1 'polypeptide(L)' 'MAYLRRAPKVIEEELLDRTRKVNQRFNFPTDKDLKVYLRLKPDGSVFLNKDKSIGMILLSDHDLLQKIYSGIPFSIEERI' A
#
# COMPACT_ATOMS: atom_id res chain seq x y z
N MET A 1 -11.19 0.53 -10.94
CA MET A 1 -11.21 1.39 -9.75
C MET A 1 -10.47 0.68 -8.63
N ALA A 2 -9.40 1.28 -8.11
CA ALA A 2 -8.62 0.69 -7.02
C ALA A 2 -9.02 1.38 -5.72
N TYR A 3 -9.59 0.61 -4.79
CA TYR A 3 -9.94 1.07 -3.46
C TYR A 3 -8.81 0.69 -2.52
N LEU A 4 -8.24 1.68 -1.84
CA LEU A 4 -7.15 1.48 -0.90
C LEU A 4 -7.59 1.93 0.49
N ARG A 5 -7.12 1.20 1.49
CA ARG A 5 -7.20 1.64 2.89
C ARG A 5 -5.81 1.56 3.47
N ARG A 6 -5.39 2.60 4.19
CA ARG A 6 -4.09 2.56 4.88
C ARG A 6 -4.06 1.38 5.83
N ALA A 7 -2.97 0.61 5.80
CA ALA A 7 -2.82 -0.52 6.70
C ALA A 7 -2.75 -0.01 8.16
N PRO A 8 -3.24 -0.80 9.13
CA PRO A 8 -3.00 -0.50 10.54
C PRO A 8 -1.51 -0.30 10.81
N LYS A 9 -1.17 0.66 11.68
CA LYS A 9 0.22 1.07 11.95
C LYS A 9 1.15 -0.11 12.27
N VAL A 10 0.67 -1.09 13.03
CA VAL A 10 1.43 -2.32 13.37
C VAL A 10 1.84 -3.11 12.12
N ILE A 11 0.91 -3.28 11.17
CA ILE A 11 1.16 -4.01 9.91
C ILE A 11 2.03 -3.16 8.98
N GLU A 12 1.78 -1.85 8.92
CA GLU A 12 2.56 -0.90 8.12
C GLU A 12 4.03 -0.92 8.54
N GLU A 13 4.33 -0.74 9.82
CA GLU A 13 5.70 -0.71 10.35
C GLU A 13 6.43 -2.03 10.12
N GLU A 14 5.78 -3.17 10.38
CA GLU A 14 6.37 -4.50 10.15
C GLU A 14 6.80 -4.69 8.69
N LEU A 15 5.94 -4.30 7.74
CA LEU A 15 6.21 -4.45 6.32
C LEU A 15 7.27 -3.46 5.84
N LEU A 16 7.24 -2.21 6.30
CA LEU A 16 8.26 -1.22 5.95
C LEU A 16 9.64 -1.63 6.46
N ASP A 17 9.73 -2.19 7.67
CA ASP A 17 11.00 -2.68 8.20
C ASP A 17 11.54 -3.88 7.42
N ARG A 18 10.66 -4.80 7.00
CA ARG A 18 11.04 -5.90 6.10
C ARG A 18 11.54 -5.38 4.76
N THR A 19 10.84 -4.42 4.16
CA THR A 19 11.25 -3.79 2.90
C THR A 19 12.60 -3.09 3.03
N ARG A 20 12.83 -2.35 4.12
CA ARG A 20 14.13 -1.69 4.40
C ARG A 20 15.27 -2.71 4.48
N LYS A 21 15.08 -3.82 5.19
CA LYS A 21 16.09 -4.89 5.30
C LYS A 21 16.44 -5.50 3.94
N VAL A 22 15.44 -5.74 3.09
CA VAL A 22 15.65 -6.23 1.73
C VAL A 22 16.40 -5.19 0.90
N ASN A 23 15.96 -3.94 0.90
CA ASN A 23 16.61 -2.87 0.14
C ASN A 23 18.07 -2.66 0.56
N GLN A 24 18.36 -2.68 1.86
CA GLN A 24 19.72 -2.61 2.38
C GLN A 24 20.58 -3.79 1.90
N ARG A 25 20.03 -5.01 1.94
CA ARG A 25 20.74 -6.22 1.52
C ARG A 25 21.13 -6.18 0.04
N PHE A 26 20.29 -5.60 -0.81
CA PHE A 26 20.49 -5.55 -2.26
C PHE A 26 20.94 -4.16 -2.76
N ASN A 27 21.28 -3.24 -1.85
CA ASN A 27 21.68 -1.86 -2.15
C ASN A 27 20.68 -1.09 -3.04
N PHE A 28 19.38 -1.32 -2.85
CA PHE A 28 18.33 -0.58 -3.53
C PHE A 28 18.06 0.76 -2.82
N PRO A 29 17.75 1.83 -3.58
CA PRO A 29 17.30 3.08 -2.99
C PRO A 29 16.03 2.84 -2.17
N THR A 30 16.01 3.38 -0.96
CA THR A 30 14.86 3.26 -0.07
C THR A 30 14.14 4.59 -0.02
N ASP A 31 12.89 4.58 -0.47
CA ASP A 31 12.05 5.76 -0.43
C ASP A 31 11.55 5.98 1.01
N LYS A 32 11.73 7.21 1.53
CA LYS A 32 11.52 7.49 2.96
C LYS A 32 10.04 7.62 3.32
N ASP A 33 9.20 7.85 2.32
CA ASP A 33 7.78 8.13 2.48
C ASP A 33 6.86 6.96 2.06
N LEU A 34 7.40 5.75 2.01
CA LEU A 34 6.58 4.57 1.71
C LEU A 34 5.52 4.35 2.79
N LYS A 35 4.28 4.19 2.35
CA LYS A 35 3.13 3.78 3.16
C LYS A 35 2.56 2.48 2.64
N VAL A 36 1.91 1.72 3.50
CA VAL A 36 1.33 0.42 3.13
C VAL A 36 -0.18 0.55 3.05
N TYR A 37 -0.75 0.07 1.95
CA TYR A 37 -2.18 0.09 1.71
C TYR A 37 -2.73 -1.32 1.50
N LEU A 38 -3.84 -1.61 2.16
CA LEU A 38 -4.69 -2.76 1.87
C LEU A 38 -5.46 -2.48 0.58
N ARG A 39 -5.47 -3.44 -0.34
CA ARG A 39 -6.34 -3.40 -1.51
C ARG A 39 -7.73 -3.85 -1.08
N LEU A 40 -8.74 -3.08 -1.47
CA LEU A 40 -10.14 -3.39 -1.22
C LEU A 40 -10.86 -3.73 -2.53
N LYS A 41 -11.92 -4.50 -2.39
CA LYS A 41 -12.94 -4.70 -3.42
C LYS A 41 -13.92 -3.51 -3.44
N PRO A 42 -14.76 -3.38 -4.49
CA PRO A 42 -15.76 -2.32 -4.55
C PRO A 42 -16.77 -2.31 -3.40
N ASP A 43 -16.98 -3.45 -2.74
CA ASP A 43 -17.85 -3.58 -1.56
C ASP A 43 -17.16 -3.20 -0.23
N GLY A 44 -15.91 -2.70 -0.29
CA GLY A 44 -15.11 -2.34 0.89
C GLY A 44 -14.44 -3.53 1.60
N SER A 45 -14.70 -4.77 1.17
CA SER A 45 -14.03 -5.95 1.73
C SER A 45 -12.57 -6.04 1.27
N VAL A 46 -11.74 -6.70 2.07
CA VAL A 46 -10.31 -6.86 1.76
C VAL A 46 -10.14 -7.76 0.52
N PHE A 47 -9.33 -7.31 -0.43
CA PHE A 47 -8.93 -8.11 -1.57
C PHE A 47 -7.98 -9.22 -1.11
N LEU A 48 -8.25 -10.46 -1.52
CA LEU A 48 -7.38 -11.60 -1.28
C LEU A 48 -6.71 -12.03 -2.59
N ASN A 49 -5.42 -12.33 -2.52
CA ASN A 49 -4.68 -12.96 -3.60
C ASN A 49 -5.14 -14.41 -3.80
N LYS A 50 -4.67 -15.07 -4.87
CA LYS A 50 -5.05 -16.45 -5.21
C LYS A 50 -4.69 -17.46 -4.13
N ASP A 51 -3.64 -17.19 -3.37
CA ASP A 51 -3.16 -17.98 -2.23
C ASP A 51 -3.87 -17.64 -0.91
N LYS A 52 -4.95 -16.85 -0.95
CA LYS A 52 -5.71 -16.32 0.20
C LYS A 52 -4.94 -15.32 1.07
N SER A 53 -3.74 -14.89 0.66
CA SER A 53 -3.05 -13.80 1.35
C SER A 53 -3.77 -12.46 1.12
N ILE A 54 -3.64 -11.53 2.07
CA ILE A 54 -4.21 -10.19 1.94
C ILE A 54 -3.45 -9.41 0.86
N GLY A 55 -4.17 -8.89 -0.13
CA GLY A 55 -3.60 -8.03 -1.15
C GLY A 55 -3.21 -6.68 -0.58
N MET A 56 -1.92 -6.37 -0.65
CA MET A 56 -1.35 -5.10 -0.19
C MET A 56 -0.54 -4.45 -1.29
N ILE A 57 -0.34 -3.14 -1.19
CA ILE A 57 0.51 -2.35 -2.09
C ILE A 57 1.28 -1.30 -1.28
N LEU A 58 2.54 -1.07 -1.64
CA LEU A 58 3.35 0.02 -1.11
C LEU A 58 3.29 1.20 -2.07
N LEU A 59 3.05 2.40 -1.54
CA LEU A 59 3.02 3.65 -2.32
C LEU A 59 3.66 4.77 -1.51
N SER A 60 4.44 5.62 -2.17
CA SER A 60 4.83 6.94 -1.65
C SER A 60 3.70 7.96 -1.83
N ASP A 61 3.77 9.13 -1.20
CA ASP A 61 2.82 10.22 -1.49
C ASP A 61 2.92 10.69 -2.94
N HIS A 62 4.10 10.63 -3.53
CA HIS A 62 4.26 10.94 -4.96
C HIS A 62 3.49 9.96 -5.84
N ASP A 63 3.60 8.65 -5.58
CA ASP A 63 2.86 7.62 -6.32
C ASP A 63 1.34 7.76 -6.14
N LEU A 64 0.94 8.12 -4.93
CA LEU A 64 -0.47 8.35 -4.58
C LEU A 64 -1.03 9.52 -5.38
N LEU A 65 -0.32 10.65 -5.39
CA LEU A 65 -0.68 11.85 -6.15
C LEU A 65 -0.72 11.54 -7.65
N GLN A 66 0.29 10.86 -8.19
CA GLN A 66 0.27 10.45 -9.60
C GLN A 66 -0.95 9.59 -9.93
N LYS A 67 -1.32 8.65 -9.06
CA LYS A 67 -2.53 7.83 -9.27
C LYS A 67 -3.79 8.67 -9.28
N ILE A 68 -3.93 9.64 -8.36
CA ILE A 68 -5.07 10.57 -8.33
C ILE A 68 -5.14 11.39 -9.62
N TYR A 69 -4.00 11.94 -10.08
CA TYR A 69 -3.96 12.77 -11.30
C TYR A 69 -4.06 11.97 -12.60
N SER A 70 -3.77 10.66 -12.59
CA SER A 70 -3.81 9.81 -13.78
C SER A 70 -5.21 9.55 -14.35
N GLY A 71 -6.27 10.04 -13.69
CA GLY A 71 -7.65 9.77 -14.07
C GLY A 71 -8.11 8.33 -13.77
N ILE A 72 -7.24 7.49 -13.19
CA ILE A 72 -7.61 6.17 -12.69
C ILE A 72 -8.48 6.38 -11.44
N PRO A 73 -9.73 5.90 -11.42
CA PRO A 73 -10.58 6.09 -10.27
C PRO A 73 -10.00 5.35 -9.06
N PHE A 74 -9.79 6.15 -8.01
CA PHE A 74 -8.99 5.84 -6.83
C PHE A 74 -9.72 6.41 -5.60
N SER A 75 -9.82 5.62 -4.53
CA SER A 75 -10.49 6.03 -3.29
C SER A 75 -9.70 5.56 -2.09
N ILE A 76 -9.51 6.45 -1.12
CA ILE A 76 -8.91 6.16 0.18
C ILE A 76 -10.02 6.17 1.23
N GLU A 77 -10.16 5.09 1.98
CA GLU A 77 -11.03 5.05 3.16
C GLU A 77 -10.17 5.28 4.41
N GLU A 78 -10.27 6.46 5.03
CA GLU A 78 -9.79 6.67 6.40
C GLU A 78 -10.96 6.42 7.35
N ARG A 79 -10.86 5.40 8.21
CA ARG A 79 -11.77 5.27 9.35
C ARG A 79 -11.07 5.86 10.57
N ILE A 80 -11.56 7.01 11.02
CA ILE A 80 -11.26 7.65 12.30
C ILE A 80 -11.96 6.87 13.42
#